data_AF-A0A5K1I219-F1
#
_entry.id   AF-A0A5K1I219-F1
#
_cell.length_a   1.000
_cell.length_b   1.000
_cell.length_c   1.000
_cell.angle_alpha   90.00
_cell.angle_beta   90.00
_cell.angle_gamma   90.00
#
_symmetry.space_group_name_H-M   'P 1'
#
loop_
_entity.id
_entity.type
_entity.pdbx_description
1 polymer ?
#
loop_
_entity_poly.entity_id
_entity_poly.type
_entity_poly.pdbx_seq_one_letter_code
_entity_poly.pdbx_strand_id
1 'polypeptide(L)'
;MLVRRLRQAWPEVKIVFRGDSGFCRPLILDWCERHGVEYIVGLATNSRLETMSLDICYESAIRWEAKRTKQRHFGRIDYAAHS
;
A
#
# COMPACT_ATOMS: atom_id res chain seq x y z
N MET A 1 -19.86 11.44 -10.84
CA MET A 1 -18.88 10.63 -10.08
C MET A 1 -19.26 10.56 -8.61
N LEU A 2 -18.97 9.43 -7.96
CA LEU A 2 -19.30 9.15 -6.55
C LEU A 2 -18.69 10.19 -5.59
N VAL A 3 -17.39 10.49 -5.69
CA VAL A 3 -16.69 11.45 -4.82
C VAL A 3 -17.37 12.83 -4.82
N ARG A 4 -17.85 13.30 -5.98
CA ARG A 4 -18.59 14.57 -6.06
C ARG A 4 -19.88 14.54 -5.23
N ARG A 5 -20.62 13.44 -5.27
CA ARG A 5 -21.84 13.27 -4.45
C ARG A 5 -21.52 13.16 -2.97
N LEU A 6 -20.46 12.45 -2.60
CA LEU A 6 -20.03 12.34 -1.21
C LEU A 6 -19.66 13.71 -0.63
N ARG A 7 -18.96 14.55 -1.39
CA ARG A 7 -18.63 15.92 -0.97
C ARG A 7 -19.83 16.85 -0.83
N GLN A 8 -20.89 16.61 -1.58
CA GLN A 8 -22.13 17.40 -1.45
C GLN A 8 -22.85 17.09 -0.13
N ALA A 9 -22.84 15.82 0.29
CA ALA A 9 -23.44 15.40 1.55
C ALA A 9 -22.54 15.69 2.76
N TRP A 10 -21.22 15.59 2.57
CA TRP A 10 -20.21 15.76 3.62
C TRP A 10 -19.04 16.60 3.08
N PRO A 11 -19.11 17.94 3.17
CA PRO A 11 -18.10 18.82 2.58
C PRO A 11 -16.77 18.79 3.33
N GLU A 12 -16.78 18.56 4.64
CA GLU A 12 -15.60 18.64 5.50
C GLU A 12 -14.91 17.29 5.74
N VAL A 13 -15.51 16.18 5.25
CA VAL A 13 -14.93 14.86 5.50
C VAL A 13 -13.80 14.57 4.53
N LYS A 14 -12.76 13.98 5.09
CA LYS A 14 -11.64 13.44 4.33
C LYS A 14 -12.05 12.15 3.63
N ILE A 15 -11.81 12.07 2.32
CA ILE A 15 -12.09 10.89 1.51
C ILE A 15 -10.79 10.16 1.26
N VAL A 16 -10.73 8.88 1.65
CA VAL A 16 -9.58 7.99 1.43
C VAL A 16 -9.99 6.84 0.53
N PHE A 17 -9.36 6.72 -0.63
CA PHE A 17 -9.49 5.59 -1.54
C PHE A 17 -8.61 4.42 -1.06
N ARG A 18 -9.21 3.24 -0.89
CA ARG A 18 -8.46 2.03 -0.54
C ARG A 18 -8.64 0.98 -1.63
N GLY A 19 -7.53 0.43 -2.10
CA GLY A 19 -7.53 -0.61 -3.15
C GLY A 19 -6.39 -1.59 -2.98
N ASP A 20 -6.49 -2.75 -3.64
CA ASP A 20 -5.37 -3.67 -3.79
C ASP A 20 -4.40 -3.22 -4.90
N SER A 21 -3.39 -4.04 -5.19
CA SER A 21 -2.35 -3.75 -6.18
C SER A 21 -2.84 -3.60 -7.62
N GLY A 22 -4.01 -4.15 -7.96
CA GLY A 22 -4.67 -3.91 -9.24
C GLY A 22 -5.06 -2.45 -9.47
N PHE A 23 -5.22 -1.68 -8.39
CA PHE A 23 -5.58 -0.26 -8.41
C PHE A 23 -4.39 0.70 -8.29
N CYS A 24 -3.17 0.17 -8.10
CA CYS A 24 -1.94 0.97 -8.10
C CYS A 24 -1.52 1.32 -9.54
N ARG A 25 -2.40 2.05 -10.24
CA ARG A 25 -2.23 2.53 -11.61
C ARG A 25 -2.01 4.04 -11.58
N PRO A 26 -1.02 4.59 -12.33
CA PRO A 26 -0.76 6.04 -12.36
C PRO A 26 -2.02 6.86 -12.57
N LEU A 27 -2.85 6.48 -13.55
CA LEU A 27 -4.12 7.18 -13.84
C LEU A 27 -5.05 7.32 -12.61
N ILE A 28 -5.13 6.29 -11.76
CA ILE A 28 -5.97 6.30 -10.56
C ILE A 28 -5.34 7.18 -9.47
N LEU A 29 -4.03 7.03 -9.26
CA LEU A 29 -3.30 7.80 -8.26
C LEU A 29 -3.32 9.30 -8.60
N ASP A 30 -2.99 9.65 -9.86
CA ASP A 30 -3.02 11.04 -10.32
C ASP A 30 -4.44 11.62 -10.25
N TRP A 31 -5.47 10.80 -10.50
CA TRP A 31 -6.85 11.24 -10.32
C TRP A 31 -7.14 11.55 -8.85
N CYS A 32 -6.70 10.69 -7.92
CA CYS A 32 -6.87 10.91 -6.49
C CYS A 32 -6.18 12.22 -6.05
N GLU A 33 -4.91 12.42 -6.45
CA GLU A 33 -4.14 13.63 -6.17
C GLU A 33 -4.82 14.89 -6.69
N ARG A 34 -5.20 14.92 -7.98
CA ARG A 34 -5.87 16.08 -8.60
C ARG A 34 -7.21 16.43 -7.93
N HIS A 35 -7.87 15.44 -7.34
CA HIS A 35 -9.17 15.65 -6.71
C HIS A 35 -9.07 15.80 -5.21
N GLY A 36 -7.89 15.81 -4.58
CA GLY A 36 -7.76 15.88 -3.12
C GLY A 36 -8.39 14.69 -2.41
N VAL A 37 -8.23 13.50 -3.00
CA VAL A 37 -8.61 12.21 -2.42
C VAL A 37 -7.32 11.54 -1.99
N GLU A 38 -7.20 11.20 -0.71
CA GLU A 38 -6.05 10.44 -0.24
C GLU A 38 -6.21 8.97 -0.61
N TYR A 39 -5.11 8.21 -0.60
CA TYR A 39 -5.17 6.81 -0.99
C TYR A 39 -4.26 5.91 -0.16
N ILE A 40 -4.72 4.67 0.01
CA ILE A 40 -3.95 3.56 0.55
C ILE A 40 -4.14 2.41 -0.42
N VAL A 41 -3.15 2.19 -1.29
CA VAL A 41 -3.20 1.12 -2.27
C VAL A 41 -2.14 0.07 -2.00
N GLY A 42 -2.47 -1.19 -2.26
CA GLY A 42 -1.46 -2.24 -2.32
C GLY A 42 -0.49 -1.95 -3.46
N LEU A 43 0.79 -2.27 -3.28
CA LEU A 43 1.76 -2.27 -4.38
C LEU A 43 1.98 -3.71 -4.82
N ALA A 44 2.06 -3.95 -6.13
CA ALA A 44 2.41 -5.27 -6.64
C ALA A 44 3.87 -5.59 -6.29
N THR A 45 4.15 -6.85 -5.99
CA THR A 45 5.52 -7.32 -5.75
C THR A 45 6.40 -7.02 -6.96
N ASN A 46 7.62 -6.56 -6.69
CA ASN A 46 8.66 -6.36 -7.70
C ASN A 46 10.02 -6.70 -7.10
N SER A 47 11.03 -6.89 -7.95
CA SER A 47 12.38 -7.32 -7.55
C SER A 47 13.05 -6.38 -6.55
N ARG A 48 12.77 -5.07 -6.64
CA ARG A 48 13.31 -4.09 -5.69
C ARG A 48 12.67 -4.25 -4.31
N LEU A 49 11.36 -4.39 -4.22
CA LEU A 49 10.67 -4.67 -2.96
C LEU A 49 11.08 -6.01 -2.35
N GLU A 50 11.25 -7.05 -3.17
CA GLU A 50 11.75 -8.36 -2.70
C GLU A 50 13.11 -8.20 -2.05
N THR A 51 14.04 -7.53 -2.73
CA THR A 51 15.38 -7.25 -2.20
C THR A 51 15.34 -6.44 -0.90
N MET A 52 14.54 -5.38 -0.85
CA MET A 52 14.40 -4.53 0.34
C MET A 52 13.72 -5.26 1.51
N SER A 53 12.94 -6.30 1.23
CA SER A 53 12.23 -7.08 2.25
C SER A 53 13.03 -8.25 2.82
N LEU A 54 14.28 -8.46 2.36
CA LEU A 54 15.07 -9.64 2.74
C LEU A 54 15.27 -9.76 4.25
N ASP A 55 15.58 -8.68 4.95
CA ASP A 55 15.76 -8.72 6.41
C ASP A 55 14.49 -9.18 7.13
N ILE A 56 13.33 -8.65 6.72
CA ILE A 56 12.00 -9.03 7.23
C ILE A 56 11.72 -10.51 6.94
N CYS A 57 12.10 -10.99 5.75
CA CYS A 57 11.95 -12.40 5.35
C CYS A 57 12.87 -13.32 6.15
N TYR A 58 14.14 -12.94 6.36
CA TYR A 58 15.11 -13.72 7.13
C TYR A 58 14.70 -13.82 8.60
N GLU A 59 14.24 -12.73 9.22
CA GLU A 59 13.68 -12.79 10.57
C GLU A 59 12.52 -13.79 10.67
N SER A 60 11.65 -13.79 9.66
CA SER A 60 10.53 -14.73 9.59
C SER A 60 11.01 -16.18 9.47
N ALA A 61 12.04 -16.44 8.67
CA ALA A 61 12.64 -17.76 8.51
C ALA A 61 13.29 -18.26 9.82
N ILE A 62 14.05 -17.40 10.52
CA ILE A 62 14.67 -17.73 11.81
C ILE A 62 13.59 -18.09 12.85
N ARG A 63 12.52 -17.30 12.93
CA ARG A 63 11.40 -17.57 13.85
C ARG A 63 10.69 -18.88 13.52
N TRP A 64 10.56 -19.22 12.24
CA TRP A 64 9.99 -20.49 11.81
C TRP A 64 10.88 -21.66 12.21
N GLU A 65 12.19 -21.57 11.99
CA GLU A 65 13.12 -22.64 12.33
C GLU A 65 13.07 -22.96 13.83
N ALA A 66 13.00 -21.92 14.67
CA ALA A 66 12.92 -22.06 16.12
C ALA A 66 11.57 -22.62 16.63
N LYS A 67 10.45 -22.28 15.98
CA LYS A 67 9.09 -22.59 16.51
C LYS A 67 8.32 -23.64 15.71
N ARG A 68 8.73 -23.93 14.48
CA ARG A 68 8.06 -24.80 13.49
C ARG A 68 6.56 -24.51 13.32
N THR A 69 6.18 -23.25 13.45
CA THR A 69 4.81 -22.75 13.27
C THR A 69 4.77 -21.66 12.22
N LYS A 70 3.61 -21.45 11.58
CA LYS A 70 3.43 -20.41 10.56
C LYS A 70 3.76 -19.03 11.15
N GLN A 71 4.69 -18.32 10.53
CA GLN A 71 5.07 -16.96 10.94
C GLN A 71 4.35 -15.91 10.09
N ARG A 72 3.94 -14.82 10.73
CA ARG A 72 3.48 -13.60 10.07
C ARG A 72 4.25 -12.45 10.69
N HIS A 73 5.11 -11.83 9.88
CA HIS A 73 5.94 -10.72 10.30
C HIS A 73 5.62 -9.51 9.44
N PHE A 74 5.51 -8.35 10.07
CA PHE A 74 5.22 -7.08 9.41
C PHE A 74 6.41 -6.17 9.65
N GLY A 75 6.92 -5.59 8.57
CA GLY A 75 7.97 -4.58 8.61
C GLY A 75 7.59 -3.37 7.77
N ARG A 76 8.44 -2.35 7.80
CA ARG A 76 8.31 -1.12 7.03
C ARG A 76 9.46 -1.01 6.05
N ILE A 77 9.14 -0.64 4.82
CA ILE A 77 10.12 -0.33 3.78
C ILE A 77 9.74 1.05 3.24
N ASP A 78 10.67 1.99 3.27
CA ASP A 78 10.49 3.28 2.61
C ASP A 78 10.86 3.13 1.14
N TYR A 79 9.85 3.12 0.29
CA TYR A 79 9.97 2.87 -1.14
C TYR A 79 9.46 4.07 -1.94
N ALA A 80 10.35 4.64 -2.77
CA ALA A 80 10.01 5.66 -3.76
C ALA A 80 10.51 5.21 -5.13
N ALA A 81 9.74 5.50 -6.18
CA ALA A 81 10.32 5.54 -7.52
C ALA A 81 11.34 6.69 -7.52
N HIS A 82 12.58 6.43 -7.91
CA HIS A 82 13.52 7.53 -8.15
C HIS A 82 12.93 8.42 -9.25
N SER A 83 12.85 9.72 -8.98
CA SER A 83 12.51 10.78 -9.93
C SER A 83 13.56 10.92 -11.01
#